data_AF-A0A2V8XZV9-F1
#
_entry.id   AF-A0A2V8XZV9-F1
#
_cell.length_a   1.000
_cell.length_b   1.000
_cell.length_c   1.000
_cell.angle_alpha   90.00
_cell.angle_beta   90.00
_cell.angle_gamma   90.00
#
_symmetry.space_group_name_H-M   'P 1'
#
loop_
_entity.id
_entity.type
_entity.pdbx_description
1 polymer ?
#
loop_
_entity_poly.entity_id
_entity_poly.type
_entity_poly.pdbx_seq_one_letter_code
_entity_poly.pdbx_strand_id
1 'polypeptide(L)'
;MKQLAKFLRSVLPADWSQLIFLFGVVCLYIARILRSLLAKGAPSSSLLLLFTAHMPLLAGVAGYFICFWPGKHPARRILYWVCLPALGGLSLTYGLFLYYGLGPSSAHGTGTAYTVGWALSAVWSLGPEFHFALLGLILVALFAWRLATGYSSLPLALPESSILLSDDPVSWRRVQILVWILVALAGGPLFLYIALILTVIDYLLVVLIPWIARFARLAGVSTLVAKFILGIGAIGGYLLVASASQAMVLGFALLTLGKEGWKNLRRSIRLPKPEYFLVALAFPFAIATFIAVVWHLFPLVQIENQTKVLPGIFFAAFLEEIIIRGLLQPRFIRSYGLLRGIFLVGIVWAAAHFYGDFFPHFSHGNVLLQIGWRLLDGVVFSFILGWLTLRTRSILPATVAHGIENVLVVPTFGPRFLMLALVRNLLWGALAYVLFRYWPVWLEGEPDASAAEVTSQPGT
;
A
#
# COMPACT_ATOMS: atom_id res chain seq x y z
N MET A 1 -20.24 20.81 10.02
CA MET A 1 -20.75 20.27 8.74
C MET A 1 -20.32 21.06 7.50
N LYS A 2 -20.62 22.35 7.35
CA LYS A 2 -20.28 23.14 6.13
C LYS A 2 -18.78 23.17 5.80
N GLN A 3 -17.90 23.35 6.80
CA GLN A 3 -16.45 23.36 6.60
C GLN A 3 -15.89 21.99 6.18
N LEU A 4 -16.36 20.91 6.81
CA LEU A 4 -15.98 19.55 6.44
C LEU A 4 -16.38 19.23 4.99
N ALA A 5 -17.61 19.59 4.58
CA ALA A 5 -18.06 19.39 3.21
C ALA A 5 -17.22 20.19 2.19
N LYS A 6 -16.84 21.43 2.53
CA LYS A 6 -15.91 22.23 1.71
C LYS A 6 -14.54 21.57 1.61
N PHE A 7 -13.99 21.09 2.73
CA PHE A 7 -12.71 20.39 2.75
C PHE A 7 -12.75 19.10 1.90
N LEU A 8 -13.76 18.25 2.08
CA LEU A 8 -13.92 17.02 1.32
C LEU A 8 -14.04 17.30 -0.18
N ARG A 9 -14.84 18.29 -0.58
CA ARG A 9 -14.93 18.70 -2.00
C ARG A 9 -13.58 19.14 -2.58
N SER A 10 -12.72 19.72 -1.75
CA SER A 10 -11.42 20.22 -2.22
C SER A 10 -10.33 19.16 -2.37
N VAL A 11 -10.49 18.01 -1.71
CA VAL A 11 -9.55 16.87 -1.82
C VAL A 11 -10.06 15.77 -2.75
N LEU A 12 -11.31 15.88 -3.20
CA LEU A 12 -11.88 15.00 -4.21
C LEU A 12 -11.57 15.51 -5.61
N PRO A 13 -11.55 14.62 -6.62
CA PRO A 13 -11.31 15.01 -8.01
C PRO A 13 -12.34 16.03 -8.51
N ALA A 14 -11.91 16.95 -9.38
CA ALA A 14 -12.80 17.95 -9.97
C ALA A 14 -13.93 17.31 -10.79
N ASP A 15 -13.62 16.20 -11.47
CA ASP A 15 -14.59 15.34 -12.13
C ASP A 15 -14.85 14.08 -11.28
N TRP A 16 -16.04 13.98 -10.70
CA TRP A 16 -16.44 12.86 -9.84
C TRP A 16 -16.39 11.50 -10.53
N SER A 17 -16.50 11.45 -11.87
CA SER A 17 -16.37 10.20 -12.60
C SER A 17 -14.95 9.64 -12.55
N GLN A 18 -13.94 10.46 -12.23
CA GLN A 18 -12.58 9.99 -11.96
C GLN A 18 -12.52 9.07 -10.72
N LEU A 19 -13.45 9.21 -9.76
CA LEU A 19 -13.56 8.27 -8.63
C LEU A 19 -14.05 6.89 -9.08
N ILE A 20 -14.95 6.84 -10.07
CA ILE A 20 -15.42 5.58 -10.67
C ILE A 20 -14.23 4.87 -11.33
N PHE A 21 -13.42 5.62 -12.08
CA PHE A 21 -12.20 5.09 -12.70
C PHE A 21 -11.20 4.60 -11.65
N LEU A 22 -10.88 5.42 -10.64
CA LEU A 22 -9.94 5.06 -9.58
C LEU A 22 -10.39 3.82 -8.81
N PHE A 23 -11.68 3.73 -8.46
CA PHE A 23 -12.22 2.56 -7.79
C PHE A 23 -12.13 1.32 -8.69
N GLY A 24 -12.46 1.43 -9.97
CA GLY A 24 -12.29 0.34 -10.92
C GLY A 24 -10.84 -0.13 -11.06
N VAL A 25 -9.90 0.81 -11.09
CA VAL A 25 -8.45 0.54 -11.10
C VAL A 25 -8.00 -0.16 -9.81
N VAL A 26 -8.49 0.27 -8.64
CA VAL A 26 -8.23 -0.41 -7.36
C VAL A 26 -8.74 -1.84 -7.40
N CYS A 27 -9.98 -2.07 -7.89
CA CYS A 27 -10.55 -3.41 -7.97
C CYS A 27 -9.72 -4.35 -8.86
N LEU A 28 -9.23 -3.86 -10.01
CA LEU A 28 -8.32 -4.61 -10.87
C LEU A 28 -6.98 -4.90 -10.19
N TYR A 29 -6.42 -3.90 -9.51
CA TYR A 29 -5.15 -4.00 -8.82
C TYR A 29 -5.16 -5.05 -7.69
N ILE A 30 -6.21 -5.07 -6.87
CA ILE A 30 -6.30 -5.97 -5.71
C ILE A 30 -6.75 -7.39 -6.08
N ALA A 31 -7.36 -7.58 -7.26
CA ALA A 31 -8.01 -8.83 -7.64
C ALA A 31 -7.11 -10.05 -7.48
N ARG A 32 -5.84 -9.95 -7.91
CA ARG A 32 -4.86 -11.05 -7.86
C ARG A 32 -4.64 -11.65 -6.47
N ILE A 33 -4.78 -10.81 -5.43
CA ILE A 33 -4.50 -11.17 -4.03
C ILE A 33 -5.73 -11.80 -3.38
N LEU A 34 -6.90 -11.49 -3.92
CA LEU A 34 -8.15 -12.14 -3.58
C LEU A 34 -8.14 -13.57 -4.18
N ARG A 35 -9.00 -14.44 -3.66
CA ARG A 35 -9.00 -15.90 -3.83
C ARG A 35 -8.55 -16.48 -5.19
N SER A 36 -7.30 -16.90 -5.29
CA SER A 36 -6.81 -17.77 -6.37
C SER A 36 -7.40 -19.18 -6.27
N LEU A 37 -8.28 -19.51 -7.21
CA LEU A 37 -9.00 -20.78 -7.36
C LEU A 37 -8.11 -22.04 -7.36
N LEU A 38 -6.80 -21.88 -7.56
CA LEU A 38 -5.78 -22.93 -7.58
C LEU A 38 -5.44 -23.58 -6.23
N ALA A 39 -5.87 -23.02 -5.10
CA ALA A 39 -5.43 -23.48 -3.79
C ALA A 39 -5.95 -24.89 -3.38
N LYS A 40 -6.80 -25.53 -4.19
CA LYS A 40 -7.44 -26.82 -3.82
C LYS A 40 -7.13 -28.04 -4.70
N GLY A 41 -6.24 -27.96 -5.70
CA GLY A 41 -5.78 -29.20 -6.35
C GLY A 41 -5.29 -29.14 -7.80
N ALA A 42 -5.18 -27.96 -8.41
CA ALA A 42 -4.53 -27.87 -9.73
C ALA A 42 -2.99 -27.83 -9.54
N PRO A 43 -2.21 -28.54 -10.38
CA PRO A 43 -0.75 -28.50 -10.31
C PRO A 43 -0.29 -27.05 -10.42
N SER A 44 0.35 -26.57 -9.35
CA SER A 44 0.71 -25.17 -9.08
C SER A 44 1.76 -24.57 -10.03
N SER A 45 2.02 -25.21 -11.17
CA SER A 45 3.19 -24.94 -12.03
C SER A 45 2.86 -24.50 -13.45
N SER A 46 1.59 -24.38 -13.85
CA SER A 46 1.32 -23.85 -15.20
C SER A 46 1.61 -22.35 -15.25
N LEU A 47 2.64 -21.98 -16.00
CA LEU A 47 3.03 -20.59 -16.28
C LEU A 47 1.84 -19.79 -16.85
N LEU A 48 0.91 -20.46 -17.53
CA LEU A 48 -0.34 -19.91 -18.03
C LEU A 48 -1.27 -19.42 -16.91
N LEU A 49 -1.46 -20.21 -15.85
CA LEU A 49 -2.27 -19.83 -14.69
C LEU A 49 -1.66 -18.64 -13.94
N LEU A 50 -0.34 -18.61 -13.77
CA LEU A 50 0.37 -17.45 -13.26
C LEU A 50 0.13 -16.23 -14.16
N PHE A 51 0.33 -16.35 -15.46
CA PHE A 51 0.13 -15.25 -16.41
C PHE A 51 -1.29 -14.66 -16.34
N THR A 52 -2.33 -15.50 -16.26
CA THR A 52 -3.74 -15.05 -16.18
C THR A 52 -4.03 -14.18 -14.99
N ALA A 53 -3.57 -14.60 -13.81
CA ALA A 53 -3.85 -13.92 -12.56
C ALA A 53 -3.15 -12.55 -12.50
N HIS A 54 -2.02 -12.38 -13.20
CA HIS A 54 -1.28 -11.11 -13.21
C HIS A 54 -1.84 -10.08 -14.20
N MET A 55 -2.65 -10.49 -15.19
CA MET A 55 -3.19 -9.54 -16.18
C MET A 55 -4.08 -8.45 -15.56
N PRO A 56 -5.04 -8.75 -14.66
CA PRO A 56 -5.80 -7.71 -13.95
C PRO A 56 -4.92 -6.78 -13.10
N LEU A 57 -3.91 -7.33 -12.42
CA LEU A 57 -2.96 -6.53 -11.63
C LEU A 57 -2.21 -5.52 -12.52
N LEU A 58 -1.64 -6.00 -13.63
CA LEU A 58 -0.92 -5.14 -14.59
C LEU A 58 -1.84 -4.11 -15.24
N ALA A 59 -3.09 -4.47 -15.52
CA ALA A 59 -4.12 -3.55 -15.98
C ALA A 59 -4.39 -2.45 -14.94
N GLY A 60 -4.49 -2.81 -13.64
CA GLY A 60 -4.60 -1.84 -12.55
C GLY A 60 -3.39 -0.89 -12.48
N VAL A 61 -2.17 -1.43 -12.59
CA VAL A 61 -0.93 -0.62 -12.63
C VAL A 61 -0.92 0.37 -13.80
N ALA A 62 -1.35 -0.07 -14.98
CA ALA A 62 -1.50 0.77 -16.16
C ALA A 62 -2.61 1.83 -15.98
N GLY A 63 -3.70 1.48 -15.31
CA GLY A 63 -4.78 2.41 -14.95
C GLY A 63 -4.29 3.56 -14.08
N TYR A 64 -3.51 3.25 -13.02
CA TYR A 64 -2.87 4.28 -12.19
C TYR A 64 -1.92 5.17 -13.00
N PHE A 65 -1.15 4.61 -13.93
CA PHE A 65 -0.28 5.40 -14.80
C PHE A 65 -1.10 6.38 -15.67
N ILE A 66 -2.18 5.89 -16.29
CA ILE A 66 -3.02 6.70 -17.18
C ILE A 66 -3.74 7.83 -16.42
N CYS A 67 -4.03 7.67 -15.13
CA CYS A 67 -4.58 8.74 -14.28
C CYS A 67 -3.74 10.02 -14.36
N PHE A 68 -2.41 9.89 -14.36
CA PHE A 68 -1.49 11.02 -14.36
C PHE A 68 -0.96 11.35 -15.76
N TRP A 69 -0.84 10.35 -16.66
CA TRP A 69 -0.35 10.54 -18.03
C TRP A 69 -1.28 9.95 -19.09
N PRO A 70 -2.44 10.60 -19.32
CA PRO A 70 -3.42 10.17 -20.33
C PRO A 70 -2.87 10.12 -21.76
N GLY A 71 -1.90 10.97 -22.09
CA GLY A 71 -1.39 11.13 -23.46
C GLY A 71 -2.43 11.70 -24.43
N LYS A 72 -2.17 11.59 -25.74
CA LYS A 72 -3.02 12.20 -26.79
C LYS A 72 -4.37 11.50 -26.98
N HIS A 73 -4.45 10.20 -26.69
CA HIS A 73 -5.64 9.38 -26.92
C HIS A 73 -5.95 8.51 -25.69
N PRO A 74 -6.42 9.13 -24.58
CA PRO A 74 -6.53 8.42 -23.32
C PRO A 74 -7.56 7.30 -23.34
N ALA A 75 -8.72 7.48 -24.00
CA ALA A 75 -9.72 6.42 -24.11
C ALA A 75 -9.16 5.17 -24.82
N ARG A 76 -8.38 5.35 -25.91
CA ARG A 76 -7.70 4.24 -26.60
C ARG A 76 -6.68 3.57 -25.69
N ARG A 77 -5.89 4.33 -24.93
CA ARG A 77 -4.93 3.77 -23.98
C ARG A 77 -5.62 2.95 -22.88
N ILE A 78 -6.72 3.45 -22.32
CA ILE A 78 -7.50 2.71 -21.31
C ILE A 78 -8.00 1.40 -21.93
N LEU A 79 -8.56 1.43 -23.14
CA LEU A 79 -9.03 0.23 -23.82
C LEU A 79 -7.91 -0.79 -24.02
N TYR A 80 -6.77 -0.36 -24.59
CA TYR A 80 -5.68 -1.27 -24.95
C TYR A 80 -4.85 -1.75 -23.77
N TRP A 81 -4.61 -0.90 -22.77
CA TRP A 81 -3.65 -1.18 -21.69
C TRP A 81 -4.34 -1.63 -20.40
N VAL A 82 -5.64 -1.36 -20.25
CA VAL A 82 -6.40 -1.73 -19.05
C VAL A 82 -7.50 -2.73 -19.40
N CYS A 83 -8.43 -2.37 -20.29
CA CYS A 83 -9.59 -3.23 -20.56
C CYS A 83 -9.22 -4.54 -21.26
N LEU A 84 -8.41 -4.50 -22.34
CA LEU A 84 -8.04 -5.71 -23.07
C LEU A 84 -7.24 -6.71 -22.23
N PRO A 85 -6.18 -6.31 -21.48
CA PRO A 85 -5.47 -7.24 -20.60
C PRO A 85 -6.37 -7.79 -19.50
N ALA A 86 -7.18 -6.97 -18.85
CA ALA A 86 -8.11 -7.42 -17.82
C ALA A 86 -9.15 -8.41 -18.36
N LEU A 87 -9.74 -8.13 -19.52
CA LEU A 87 -10.68 -9.01 -20.21
C LEU A 87 -10.02 -10.34 -20.60
N GLY A 88 -8.80 -10.30 -21.13
CA GLY A 88 -8.02 -11.48 -21.47
C GLY A 88 -7.71 -12.35 -20.24
N GLY A 89 -7.28 -11.72 -19.15
CA GLY A 89 -7.07 -12.39 -17.85
C GLY A 89 -8.34 -13.06 -17.34
N LEU A 90 -9.44 -12.33 -17.24
CA LEU A 90 -10.74 -12.85 -16.80
C LEU A 90 -11.25 -13.99 -17.68
N SER A 91 -11.21 -13.82 -18.99
CA SER A 91 -11.70 -14.83 -19.95
C SER A 91 -10.92 -16.12 -19.83
N LEU A 92 -9.60 -16.04 -19.67
CA LEU A 92 -8.75 -17.21 -19.54
C LEU A 92 -8.87 -17.85 -18.15
N THR A 93 -9.01 -17.07 -17.07
CA THR A 93 -9.34 -17.61 -15.73
C THR A 93 -10.66 -18.36 -15.74
N TYR A 94 -11.70 -17.80 -16.38
CA TYR A 94 -12.99 -18.45 -16.51
C TYR A 94 -12.93 -19.69 -17.41
N GLY A 95 -12.23 -19.62 -18.54
CA GLY A 95 -12.02 -20.76 -19.42
C GLY A 95 -11.28 -21.91 -18.73
N LEU A 96 -10.26 -21.61 -17.93
CA LEU A 96 -9.55 -22.60 -17.11
C LEU A 96 -10.43 -23.15 -15.99
N PHE A 97 -11.26 -22.33 -15.36
CA PHE A 97 -12.26 -22.79 -14.40
C PHE A 97 -13.21 -23.79 -15.03
N LEU A 98 -13.75 -23.49 -16.22
CA LEU A 98 -14.61 -24.42 -16.94
C LEU A 98 -13.83 -25.70 -17.28
N TYR A 99 -12.64 -25.57 -17.87
CA TYR A 99 -11.81 -26.72 -18.26
C TYR A 99 -11.52 -27.68 -17.10
N TYR A 100 -11.08 -27.16 -15.94
CA TYR A 100 -10.77 -27.99 -14.78
C TYR A 100 -12.01 -28.40 -13.97
N GLY A 101 -13.02 -27.53 -13.90
CA GLY A 101 -14.27 -27.79 -13.20
C GLY A 101 -15.14 -28.84 -13.88
N LEU A 102 -14.95 -29.07 -15.19
CA LEU A 102 -15.61 -30.14 -15.93
C LEU A 102 -15.16 -31.55 -15.49
N GLY A 103 -14.03 -31.67 -14.79
CA GLY A 103 -13.43 -32.95 -14.36
C GLY A 103 -13.07 -33.88 -15.53
N PRO A 104 -12.21 -34.89 -15.35
CA PRO A 104 -12.23 -36.01 -16.28
C PRO A 104 -13.59 -36.68 -16.14
N SER A 105 -14.36 -36.76 -17.21
CA SER A 105 -15.63 -37.49 -17.24
C SER A 105 -15.39 -38.87 -16.68
N SER A 106 -15.80 -39.14 -15.44
CA SER A 106 -15.66 -40.48 -14.88
C SER A 106 -16.46 -41.39 -15.79
N ALA A 107 -15.84 -42.42 -16.36
CA ALA A 107 -16.42 -43.28 -17.39
C ALA A 107 -17.72 -44.01 -16.96
N HIS A 108 -18.19 -43.81 -15.73
CA HIS A 108 -19.37 -44.47 -15.14
C HIS A 108 -20.36 -43.50 -14.47
N GLY A 109 -20.18 -42.18 -14.56
CA GLY A 109 -21.11 -41.20 -13.99
C GLY A 109 -22.07 -40.67 -15.05
N THR A 110 -23.38 -40.80 -14.84
CA THR A 110 -24.43 -40.16 -15.64
C THR A 110 -24.07 -38.70 -15.91
N GLY A 111 -23.74 -38.39 -17.17
CA GLY A 111 -23.25 -37.07 -17.56
C GLY A 111 -24.27 -36.00 -17.21
N THR A 112 -23.96 -35.15 -16.24
CA THR A 112 -24.69 -33.90 -16.03
C THR A 112 -24.50 -33.06 -17.29
N ALA A 113 -25.56 -32.89 -18.08
CA ALA A 113 -25.55 -32.00 -19.22
C ALA A 113 -25.24 -30.58 -18.74
N TYR A 114 -24.05 -30.09 -19.05
CA TYR A 114 -23.64 -28.72 -18.71
C TYR A 114 -24.45 -27.75 -19.57
N THR A 115 -25.44 -27.10 -18.97
CA THR A 115 -26.27 -26.10 -19.65
C THR A 115 -25.60 -24.72 -19.61
N VAL A 116 -26.01 -23.81 -20.50
CA VAL A 116 -25.62 -22.39 -20.43
C VAL A 116 -25.95 -21.80 -19.05
N GLY A 117 -27.03 -22.24 -18.42
CA GLY A 117 -27.40 -21.85 -17.06
C GLY A 117 -26.35 -22.25 -16.01
N TRP A 118 -25.77 -23.44 -16.13
CA TRP A 118 -24.66 -23.85 -15.26
C TRP A 118 -23.43 -22.97 -15.47
N ALA A 119 -23.03 -22.72 -16.72
CA ALA A 119 -21.89 -21.87 -17.03
C ALA A 119 -22.07 -20.44 -16.47
N LEU A 120 -23.25 -19.86 -16.59
CA LEU A 120 -23.56 -18.55 -16.00
C LEU A 120 -23.56 -18.59 -14.47
N SER A 121 -24.08 -19.66 -13.85
CA SER A 121 -24.03 -19.82 -12.40
C SER A 121 -22.60 -19.98 -11.88
N ALA A 122 -21.72 -20.59 -12.66
CA ALA A 122 -20.32 -20.80 -12.32
C ALA A 122 -19.56 -19.48 -12.15
N VAL A 123 -19.94 -18.42 -12.87
CA VAL A 123 -19.35 -17.07 -12.69
C VAL A 123 -19.43 -16.62 -11.24
N TRP A 124 -20.57 -16.87 -10.58
CA TRP A 124 -20.78 -16.49 -9.18
C TRP A 124 -20.00 -17.33 -8.17
N SER A 125 -19.48 -18.48 -8.60
CA SER A 125 -18.68 -19.38 -7.77
C SER A 125 -17.18 -19.05 -7.76
N LEU A 126 -16.72 -18.20 -8.69
CA LEU A 126 -15.29 -17.83 -8.85
C LEU A 126 -14.77 -16.95 -7.71
N GLY A 127 -15.66 -16.44 -6.86
CA GLY A 127 -15.31 -15.74 -5.64
C GLY A 127 -14.82 -14.29 -5.88
N PRO A 128 -14.31 -13.64 -4.82
CA PRO A 128 -14.05 -12.21 -4.84
C PRO A 128 -13.00 -11.74 -5.85
N GLU A 129 -11.94 -12.51 -6.13
CA GLU A 129 -10.94 -12.15 -7.15
C GLU A 129 -11.60 -11.84 -8.49
N PHE A 130 -12.37 -12.80 -9.01
CA PHE A 130 -13.04 -12.64 -10.28
C PHE A 130 -14.09 -11.53 -10.24
N HIS A 131 -14.88 -11.46 -9.17
CA HIS A 131 -15.95 -10.47 -9.07
C HIS A 131 -15.41 -9.04 -9.00
N PHE A 132 -14.33 -8.79 -8.25
CA PHE A 132 -13.69 -7.47 -8.20
C PHE A 132 -12.97 -7.13 -9.51
N ALA A 133 -12.29 -8.08 -10.15
CA ALA A 133 -11.71 -7.82 -11.46
C ALA A 133 -12.79 -7.51 -12.52
N LEU A 134 -13.91 -8.23 -12.52
CA LEU A 134 -15.05 -7.96 -13.41
C LEU A 134 -15.68 -6.60 -13.11
N LEU A 135 -15.95 -6.29 -11.84
CA LEU A 135 -16.45 -4.97 -11.43
C LEU A 135 -15.49 -3.86 -11.87
N GLY A 136 -14.19 -4.05 -11.65
CA GLY A 136 -13.15 -3.11 -12.06
C GLY A 136 -13.14 -2.87 -13.57
N LEU A 137 -13.22 -3.93 -14.37
CA LEU A 137 -13.32 -3.84 -15.83
C LEU A 137 -14.57 -3.05 -16.27
N ILE A 138 -15.74 -3.35 -15.68
CA ILE A 138 -17.00 -2.65 -16.00
C ILE A 138 -16.88 -1.15 -15.70
N LEU A 139 -16.38 -0.78 -14.51
CA LEU A 139 -16.26 0.61 -14.10
C LEU A 139 -15.23 1.38 -14.96
N VAL A 140 -14.10 0.74 -15.27
CA VAL A 140 -13.08 1.33 -16.15
C VAL A 140 -13.61 1.49 -17.58
N ALA A 141 -14.32 0.51 -18.12
CA ALA A 141 -14.92 0.60 -19.45
C ALA A 141 -16.01 1.69 -19.52
N LEU A 142 -16.84 1.81 -18.48
CA LEU A 142 -17.83 2.87 -18.36
C LEU A 142 -17.17 4.26 -18.36
N PHE A 143 -16.08 4.43 -17.60
CA PHE A 143 -15.32 5.68 -17.61
C PHE A 143 -14.67 5.94 -18.98
N ALA A 144 -14.09 4.92 -19.61
CA ALA A 144 -13.49 5.05 -20.94
C ALA A 144 -14.51 5.50 -22.00
N TRP A 145 -15.74 4.97 -21.93
CA TRP A 145 -16.85 5.40 -22.78
C TRP A 145 -17.24 6.86 -22.52
N ARG A 146 -17.38 7.26 -21.26
CA ARG A 146 -17.65 8.67 -20.89
C ARG A 146 -16.53 9.61 -21.35
N LEU A 147 -15.28 9.18 -21.24
CA LEU A 147 -14.12 9.93 -21.70
C LEU A 147 -14.12 10.07 -23.23
N ALA A 148 -14.46 9.00 -23.96
CA ALA A 148 -14.57 9.03 -25.42
C ALA A 148 -15.71 9.93 -25.94
N THR A 149 -16.77 10.09 -25.14
CA THR A 149 -17.93 10.95 -25.45
C THR A 149 -17.79 12.37 -24.92
N GLY A 150 -16.69 12.70 -24.23
CA GLY A 150 -16.42 14.05 -23.72
C GLY A 150 -17.12 14.40 -22.40
N TYR A 151 -17.77 13.44 -21.73
CA TYR A 151 -18.45 13.63 -20.43
C TYR A 151 -17.55 13.45 -19.20
N SER A 152 -16.29 13.09 -19.42
CA SER A 152 -15.28 12.89 -18.39
C SER A 152 -13.93 13.41 -18.88
N SER A 153 -13.01 13.73 -17.97
CA SER A 153 -11.69 14.23 -18.34
C SER A 153 -10.53 13.50 -17.63
N LEU A 154 -9.35 13.58 -18.22
CA LEU A 154 -8.06 13.21 -17.64
C LEU A 154 -7.03 14.28 -18.07
N PRO A 155 -5.96 14.53 -17.28
CA PRO A 155 -5.51 13.79 -16.10
C PRO A 155 -6.36 14.03 -14.84
N LEU A 156 -6.17 13.18 -13.82
CA LEU A 156 -6.72 13.36 -12.48
C LEU A 156 -6.29 14.74 -11.94
N ALA A 157 -7.26 15.59 -11.63
CA ALA A 157 -7.02 16.95 -11.17
C ALA A 157 -7.92 17.30 -9.98
N LEU A 158 -7.39 18.07 -9.03
CA LEU A 158 -8.16 18.58 -7.89
C LEU A 158 -8.70 19.99 -8.22
N PRO A 159 -9.88 20.38 -7.70
CA PRO A 159 -10.54 21.65 -8.05
C PRO A 159 -9.73 22.92 -7.78
N GLU A 160 -8.84 22.89 -6.78
CA GLU A 160 -8.07 24.03 -6.30
C GLU A 160 -6.61 23.63 -6.11
N SER A 161 -5.94 23.24 -7.20
CA SER A 161 -4.48 23.11 -7.15
C SER A 161 -3.86 24.50 -7.14
N SER A 162 -3.37 24.94 -5.97
CA SER A 162 -2.51 26.11 -5.85
C SER A 162 -1.09 25.76 -6.30
N ILE A 163 -0.95 25.20 -7.51
CA ILE A 163 0.35 25.20 -8.17
C ILE A 163 0.58 26.68 -8.49
N LEU A 164 1.24 27.38 -7.57
CA LEU A 164 1.82 28.67 -7.84
C LEU A 164 2.58 28.51 -9.15
N LEU A 165 2.31 29.38 -10.13
CA LEU A 165 2.94 29.39 -11.46
C LEU A 165 4.48 29.38 -11.40
N SER A 166 5.10 29.52 -10.23
CA SER A 166 6.55 29.47 -9.99
C SER A 166 7.14 28.07 -9.78
N ASP A 167 6.34 27.02 -9.56
CA ASP A 167 6.90 25.65 -9.42
C ASP A 167 7.07 24.99 -10.80
N ASP A 168 8.30 24.53 -11.08
CA ASP A 168 8.69 23.89 -12.34
C ASP A 168 7.75 22.70 -12.68
N PRO A 169 7.04 22.71 -13.82
CA PRO A 169 6.17 21.60 -14.24
C PRO A 169 6.90 20.26 -14.32
N VAL A 170 8.23 20.27 -14.54
CA VAL A 170 9.06 19.07 -14.51
C VAL A 170 9.17 18.51 -13.09
N SER A 171 9.22 19.37 -12.06
CA SER A 171 9.25 18.95 -10.66
C SER A 171 7.97 18.22 -10.27
N TRP A 172 6.79 18.78 -10.60
CA TRP A 172 5.52 18.13 -10.30
C TRP A 172 5.35 16.78 -11.02
N ARG A 173 5.80 16.69 -12.28
CA ARG A 173 5.80 15.44 -13.02
C ARG A 173 6.61 14.34 -12.32
N ARG A 174 7.75 14.67 -11.70
CA ARG A 174 8.54 13.71 -10.91
C ARG A 174 7.78 13.24 -9.66
N VAL A 175 6.98 14.11 -9.04
CA VAL A 175 6.13 13.73 -7.90
C VAL A 175 5.05 12.75 -8.32
N GLN A 176 4.38 13.02 -9.44
CA GLN A 176 3.41 12.08 -10.00
C GLN A 176 4.06 10.71 -10.27
N ILE A 177 5.27 10.68 -10.85
CA ILE A 177 6.03 9.43 -11.08
C ILE A 177 6.29 8.72 -9.75
N LEU A 178 6.71 9.46 -8.72
CA LEU A 178 6.90 8.89 -7.39
C LEU A 178 5.60 8.28 -6.84
N VAL A 179 4.47 8.98 -6.91
CA VAL A 179 3.17 8.46 -6.47
C VAL A 179 2.82 7.16 -7.21
N TRP A 180 3.02 7.11 -8.53
CA TRP A 180 2.79 5.90 -9.31
C TRP A 180 3.74 4.76 -8.90
N ILE A 181 5.02 5.06 -8.66
CA ILE A 181 5.98 4.05 -8.17
C ILE A 181 5.49 3.49 -6.83
N LEU A 182 5.04 4.34 -5.90
CA LEU A 182 4.60 3.91 -4.57
C LEU A 182 3.33 3.07 -4.61
N VAL A 183 2.31 3.52 -5.34
CA VAL A 183 0.99 2.88 -5.33
C VAL A 183 0.95 1.66 -6.24
N ALA A 184 1.57 1.74 -7.42
CA ALA A 184 1.39 0.74 -8.46
C ALA A 184 2.59 -0.19 -8.63
N LEU A 185 3.81 0.37 -8.67
CA LEU A 185 5.01 -0.41 -8.97
C LEU A 185 5.56 -1.16 -7.76
N ALA A 186 5.63 -0.50 -6.61
CA ALA A 186 6.22 -1.00 -5.38
C ALA A 186 5.42 -2.16 -4.78
N GLY A 187 4.08 -2.04 -4.79
CA GLY A 187 3.20 -3.08 -4.28
C GLY A 187 3.18 -4.33 -5.16
N GLY A 188 3.02 -4.21 -6.49
CA GLY A 188 2.77 -5.38 -7.34
C GLY A 188 4.02 -5.91 -8.06
N PRO A 189 4.39 -5.35 -9.22
CA PRO A 189 5.43 -5.93 -10.08
C PRO A 189 6.82 -6.01 -9.44
N LEU A 190 7.19 -5.03 -8.62
CA LEU A 190 8.49 -5.05 -7.95
C LEU A 190 8.54 -6.17 -6.90
N PHE A 191 7.47 -6.35 -6.13
CA PHE A 191 7.37 -7.43 -5.16
C PHE A 191 7.40 -8.80 -5.84
N LEU A 192 6.70 -8.95 -6.97
CA LEU A 192 6.73 -10.16 -7.79
C LEU A 192 8.12 -10.44 -8.37
N TYR A 193 8.79 -9.41 -8.90
CA TYR A 193 10.14 -9.53 -9.44
C TYR A 193 11.14 -9.97 -8.37
N ILE A 194 11.07 -9.35 -7.19
CA ILE A 194 11.90 -9.71 -6.04
C ILE A 194 11.57 -11.14 -5.60
N ALA A 195 10.30 -11.49 -5.42
CA ALA A 195 9.87 -12.84 -5.06
C ALA A 195 10.37 -13.90 -6.06
N LEU A 196 10.34 -13.60 -7.37
CA LEU A 196 10.84 -14.50 -8.40
C LEU A 196 12.36 -14.69 -8.31
N ILE A 197 13.13 -13.59 -8.19
CA ILE A 197 14.58 -13.65 -8.02
C ILE A 197 14.92 -14.50 -6.80
N LEU A 198 14.24 -14.29 -5.69
CA LEU A 198 14.51 -15.01 -4.45
C LEU A 198 14.13 -16.47 -4.55
N THR A 199 13.03 -16.79 -5.23
CA THR A 199 12.65 -18.19 -5.48
C THR A 199 13.70 -18.89 -6.34
N VAL A 200 14.29 -18.20 -7.33
CA VAL A 200 15.40 -18.73 -8.13
C VAL A 200 16.65 -18.91 -7.27
N ILE A 201 17.01 -17.93 -6.45
CA ILE A 201 18.15 -18.03 -5.53
C ILE A 201 17.95 -19.17 -4.53
N ASP A 202 16.77 -19.28 -3.93
CA ASP A 202 16.41 -20.32 -2.97
C ASP A 202 16.45 -21.71 -3.63
N TYR A 203 15.94 -21.84 -4.86
CA TYR A 203 16.07 -23.07 -5.64
C TYR A 203 17.55 -23.44 -5.88
N LEU A 204 18.38 -22.48 -6.26
CA LEU A 204 19.82 -22.72 -6.46
C LEU A 204 20.51 -23.13 -5.13
N LEU A 205 20.18 -22.47 -4.02
CA LEU A 205 20.83 -22.70 -2.73
C LEU A 205 20.33 -23.98 -2.02
N VAL A 206 19.04 -24.31 -2.14
CA VAL A 206 18.39 -25.40 -1.40
C VAL A 206 18.30 -26.68 -2.23
N VAL A 207 18.17 -26.59 -3.56
CA VAL A 207 18.03 -27.76 -4.42
C VAL A 207 19.35 -28.07 -5.12
N LEU A 208 19.93 -27.10 -5.83
CA LEU A 208 21.10 -27.36 -6.68
C LEU A 208 22.37 -27.62 -5.85
N ILE A 209 22.67 -26.82 -4.82
CA ILE A 209 23.87 -26.99 -3.99
C ILE A 209 23.86 -28.34 -3.24
N PRO A 210 22.78 -28.77 -2.55
CA PRO A 210 22.75 -30.07 -1.91
C PRO A 210 22.78 -31.24 -2.90
N TRP A 211 22.22 -31.06 -4.10
CA TRP A 211 22.32 -32.06 -5.17
C TRP A 211 23.77 -32.25 -5.63
N ILE A 212 24.50 -31.15 -5.92
CA ILE A 212 25.93 -31.19 -6.25
C ILE A 212 26.75 -31.80 -5.09
N ALA A 213 26.46 -31.43 -3.84
CA ALA A 213 27.16 -31.95 -2.66
C ALA A 213 26.91 -33.45 -2.42
N ARG A 214 25.72 -33.96 -2.75
CA ARG A 214 25.40 -35.40 -2.74
C ARG A 214 26.18 -36.15 -3.82
N PHE A 215 26.28 -35.59 -5.03
CA PHE A 215 27.13 -36.14 -6.10
C PHE A 215 28.60 -36.20 -5.68
N ALA A 216 29.08 -35.22 -4.91
CA ALA A 216 30.43 -35.19 -4.35
C ALA A 216 30.66 -36.09 -3.10
N ARG A 217 29.67 -36.92 -2.70
CA ARG A 217 29.71 -37.79 -1.50
C ARG A 217 29.92 -37.05 -0.16
N LEU A 218 29.58 -35.76 -0.08
CA LEU A 218 29.68 -34.94 1.15
C LEU A 218 28.35 -34.90 1.92
N ALA A 219 27.71 -36.05 2.14
CA ALA A 219 26.32 -36.14 2.60
C ALA A 219 26.09 -35.45 3.96
N GLY A 220 26.99 -35.62 4.95
CA GLY A 220 26.85 -35.00 6.27
C GLY A 220 26.98 -33.47 6.27
N VAL A 221 27.91 -32.94 5.46
CA VAL A 221 28.08 -31.49 5.26
C VAL A 221 26.89 -30.92 4.49
N SER A 222 26.32 -31.65 3.53
CA SER A 222 25.17 -31.20 2.74
C SER A 222 23.92 -30.93 3.58
N THR A 223 23.64 -31.76 4.59
CA THR A 223 22.50 -31.58 5.49
C THR A 223 22.69 -30.44 6.48
N LEU A 224 23.91 -30.23 6.97
CA LEU A 224 24.22 -29.13 7.88
C LEU A 224 24.19 -27.79 7.14
N VAL A 225 24.79 -27.73 5.95
CA VAL A 225 24.78 -26.55 5.07
C VAL A 225 23.36 -26.23 4.62
N ALA A 226 22.56 -27.22 4.22
CA ALA A 226 21.16 -26.98 3.84
C ALA A 226 20.32 -26.45 5.02
N LYS A 227 20.47 -27.02 6.23
CA LYS A 227 19.76 -26.51 7.43
C LYS A 227 20.25 -25.13 7.87
N PHE A 228 21.53 -24.83 7.72
CA PHE A 228 22.12 -23.53 8.01
C PHE A 228 21.64 -22.47 7.01
N ILE A 229 21.63 -22.79 5.71
CA ILE A 229 21.10 -21.94 4.64
C ILE A 229 19.59 -21.74 4.83
N LEU A 230 18.82 -22.78 5.17
CA LEU A 230 17.39 -22.64 5.49
C LEU A 230 17.17 -21.79 6.75
N GLY A 231 18.02 -21.91 7.77
CA GLY A 231 17.94 -21.09 8.99
C GLY A 231 18.24 -19.61 8.74
N ILE A 232 19.29 -19.31 7.95
CA ILE A 232 19.63 -17.95 7.53
C ILE A 232 18.62 -17.42 6.52
N GLY A 233 18.13 -18.25 5.61
CA GLY A 233 17.13 -17.90 4.60
C GLY A 233 15.76 -17.61 5.21
N ALA A 234 15.34 -18.34 6.24
CA ALA A 234 14.06 -18.12 6.90
C ALA A 234 14.06 -16.82 7.75
N ILE A 235 15.13 -16.54 8.49
CA ILE A 235 15.22 -15.36 9.37
C ILE A 235 15.72 -14.13 8.60
N GLY A 236 16.78 -14.31 7.83
CA GLY A 236 17.37 -13.28 6.99
C GLY A 236 16.49 -12.97 5.78
N GLY A 237 16.02 -13.98 5.05
CA GLY A 237 15.25 -13.77 3.81
C GLY A 237 14.01 -12.91 4.01
N TYR A 238 13.15 -13.19 4.99
CA TYR A 238 11.94 -12.36 5.18
C TYR A 238 12.27 -10.89 5.52
N LEU A 239 13.24 -10.67 6.41
CA LEU A 239 13.65 -9.34 6.84
C LEU A 239 14.40 -8.58 5.74
N LEU A 240 15.30 -9.25 5.02
CA LEU A 240 16.10 -8.69 3.94
C LEU A 240 15.23 -8.36 2.74
N VAL A 241 14.19 -9.15 2.47
CA VAL A 241 13.32 -8.99 1.30
C VAL A 241 12.35 -7.84 1.49
N ALA A 242 11.72 -7.75 2.66
CA ALA A 242 10.90 -6.60 3.02
C ALA A 242 11.75 -5.32 2.97
N SER A 243 12.93 -5.33 3.61
CA SER A 243 13.83 -4.18 3.65
C SER A 243 14.44 -3.82 2.29
N ALA A 244 14.77 -4.82 1.46
CA ALA A 244 15.31 -4.60 0.12
C ALA A 244 14.27 -4.00 -0.82
N SER A 245 13.01 -4.45 -0.75
CA SER A 245 11.94 -3.87 -1.55
C SER A 245 11.77 -2.38 -1.23
N GLN A 246 11.74 -2.01 0.06
CA GLN A 246 11.63 -0.61 0.47
C GLN A 246 12.88 0.20 0.15
N ALA A 247 14.08 -0.37 0.27
CA ALA A 247 15.33 0.29 -0.11
C ALA A 247 15.39 0.55 -1.62
N MET A 248 14.90 -0.39 -2.44
CA MET A 248 14.76 -0.20 -3.89
C MET A 248 13.78 0.92 -4.21
N VAL A 249 12.61 0.95 -3.54
CA VAL A 249 11.63 2.02 -3.72
C VAL A 249 12.21 3.38 -3.34
N LEU A 250 12.96 3.45 -2.23
CA LEU A 250 13.70 4.66 -1.85
C LEU A 250 14.73 5.05 -2.91
N GLY A 251 15.48 4.08 -3.43
CA GLY A 251 16.42 4.29 -4.54
C GLY A 251 15.74 4.89 -5.76
N PHE A 252 14.63 4.31 -6.21
CA PHE A 252 13.84 4.85 -7.31
C PHE A 252 13.26 6.23 -7.01
N ALA A 253 12.82 6.48 -5.77
CA ALA A 253 12.32 7.79 -5.35
C ALA A 253 13.41 8.86 -5.44
N LEU A 254 14.60 8.57 -4.93
CA LEU A 254 15.75 9.49 -4.98
C LEU A 254 16.24 9.73 -6.41
N LEU A 255 16.26 8.69 -7.25
CA LEU A 255 16.60 8.81 -8.67
C LEU A 255 15.58 9.69 -9.40
N THR A 256 14.29 9.46 -9.17
CA THR A 256 13.19 10.20 -9.81
C THR A 256 13.23 11.68 -9.42
N LEU A 257 13.43 11.98 -8.13
CA LEU A 257 13.46 13.34 -7.62
C LEU A 257 14.81 14.06 -7.85
N GLY A 258 15.88 13.32 -8.16
CA GLY A 258 17.21 13.88 -8.42
C GLY A 258 17.78 14.66 -7.24
N LYS A 259 18.53 15.74 -7.54
CA LYS A 259 19.26 16.54 -6.54
C LYS A 259 18.36 17.10 -5.43
N GLU A 260 17.13 17.50 -5.76
CA GLU A 260 16.16 17.98 -4.76
C GLU A 260 15.73 16.90 -3.79
N GLY A 261 15.55 15.67 -4.27
CA GLY A 261 15.24 14.51 -3.42
C GLY A 261 16.32 14.30 -2.36
N TRP A 262 17.58 14.28 -2.79
CA TRP A 262 18.74 14.16 -1.89
C TRP A 262 18.85 15.31 -0.89
N LYS A 263 18.57 16.55 -1.32
CA LYS A 263 18.57 17.72 -0.43
C LYS A 263 17.48 17.62 0.64
N ASN A 264 16.28 17.18 0.26
CA ASN A 264 15.17 16.99 1.19
C ASN A 264 15.45 15.84 2.17
N LEU A 265 16.01 14.72 1.70
CA LEU A 265 16.45 13.61 2.54
C LEU A 265 17.41 14.06 3.65
N ARG A 266 18.45 14.82 3.28
CA ARG A 266 19.43 15.32 4.27
C ARG A 266 18.80 16.29 5.26
N ARG A 267 17.82 17.09 4.82
CA ARG A 267 17.09 18.00 5.70
C ARG A 267 16.16 17.25 6.66
N SER A 268 15.56 16.15 6.21
CA SER A 268 14.59 15.39 6.98
C SER A 268 15.22 14.47 8.04
N ILE A 269 16.49 14.09 7.93
CA ILE A 269 17.17 13.18 8.89
C ILE A 269 17.91 13.95 10.01
N ARG A 270 17.61 15.23 10.21
CA ARG A 270 18.24 16.02 11.29
C ARG A 270 17.86 15.46 12.66
N LEU A 271 18.80 15.42 13.60
CA LEU A 271 18.53 14.97 14.96
C LEU A 271 17.69 16.05 15.69
N PRO A 272 16.46 15.76 16.11
CA PRO A 272 15.64 16.71 16.86
C PRO A 272 16.01 16.67 18.35
N LYS A 273 15.41 17.58 19.13
CA LYS A 273 15.54 17.56 20.60
C LYS A 273 15.03 16.23 21.19
N PRO A 274 15.65 15.70 22.25
CA PRO A 274 15.31 14.42 22.84
C PRO A 274 13.85 14.32 23.33
N GLU A 275 13.28 15.45 23.77
CA GLU A 275 11.87 15.56 24.20
C GLU A 275 10.87 15.05 23.15
N TYR A 276 11.16 15.22 21.87
CA TYR A 276 10.26 14.77 20.81
C TYR A 276 10.30 13.26 20.58
N PHE A 277 11.41 12.59 20.93
CA PHE A 277 11.44 11.13 20.96
C PHE A 277 10.58 10.59 22.10
N LEU A 278 10.56 11.27 23.26
CA LEU A 278 9.68 10.90 24.37
C LEU A 278 8.21 11.05 23.97
N VAL A 279 7.85 12.13 23.27
CA VAL A 279 6.49 12.32 22.74
C VAL A 279 6.12 11.25 21.70
N ALA A 280 7.05 10.95 20.76
CA ALA A 280 6.86 9.91 19.75
C ALA A 280 6.71 8.50 20.36
N LEU A 281 7.38 8.23 21.47
CA LEU A 281 7.19 7.01 22.27
C LEU A 281 5.84 7.05 23.00
N ALA A 282 5.52 8.17 23.64
CA ALA A 282 4.36 8.31 24.51
C ALA A 282 3.03 8.12 23.76
N PHE A 283 2.89 8.62 22.53
CA PHE A 283 1.64 8.52 21.78
C PHE A 283 1.16 7.07 21.55
N PRO A 284 1.93 6.19 20.88
CA PRO A 284 1.48 4.81 20.64
C PRO A 284 1.32 4.03 21.94
N PHE A 285 2.20 4.22 22.93
CA PHE A 285 2.05 3.56 24.24
C PHE A 285 0.81 4.05 24.99
N ALA A 286 0.53 5.35 25.04
CA ALA A 286 -0.64 5.88 25.74
C ALA A 286 -1.94 5.37 25.11
N ILE A 287 -2.02 5.31 23.78
CA ILE A 287 -3.19 4.77 23.08
C ILE A 287 -3.33 3.27 23.33
N ALA A 288 -2.25 2.50 23.20
CA ALA A 288 -2.28 1.07 23.46
C ALA A 288 -2.61 0.76 24.92
N THR A 289 -2.04 1.49 25.88
CA THR A 289 -2.36 1.39 27.30
C THR A 289 -3.80 1.81 27.57
N PHE A 290 -4.32 2.87 26.93
CA PHE A 290 -5.72 3.26 27.11
C PHE A 290 -6.67 2.19 26.59
N ILE A 291 -6.44 1.66 25.39
CA ILE A 291 -7.20 0.53 24.84
C ILE A 291 -7.10 -0.67 25.77
N ALA A 292 -5.89 -0.97 26.26
CA ALA A 292 -5.67 -2.04 27.20
C ALA A 292 -6.44 -1.78 28.51
N VAL A 293 -6.37 -0.62 29.14
CA VAL A 293 -7.09 -0.30 30.40
C VAL A 293 -8.61 -0.36 30.21
N VAL A 294 -9.12 0.19 29.10
CA VAL A 294 -10.55 0.08 28.73
C VAL A 294 -10.97 -1.38 28.56
N TRP A 295 -10.03 -2.27 28.24
CA TRP A 295 -10.29 -3.66 27.92
C TRP A 295 -9.80 -4.69 28.98
N HIS A 296 -8.87 -4.35 29.87
CA HIS A 296 -8.14 -5.25 30.77
C HIS A 296 -8.05 -4.63 32.17
N LEU A 297 -8.53 -5.21 33.28
CA LEU A 297 -9.16 -6.51 33.54
C LEU A 297 -8.54 -7.79 32.96
N PHE A 298 -7.40 -7.79 32.26
CA PHE A 298 -6.67 -9.02 31.90
C PHE A 298 -5.15 -8.80 31.81
N PRO A 299 -4.37 -9.86 32.03
CA PRO A 299 -3.00 -9.79 32.51
C PRO A 299 -1.98 -9.77 31.37
N LEU A 300 -0.85 -9.11 31.68
CA LEU A 300 0.49 -9.32 31.12
C LEU A 300 0.58 -9.55 29.60
N VAL A 301 0.96 -8.48 28.92
CA VAL A 301 1.64 -8.51 27.62
C VAL A 301 2.73 -9.59 27.67
N GLN A 302 2.47 -10.78 27.13
CA GLN A 302 3.51 -11.76 26.88
C GLN A 302 4.29 -11.27 25.67
N ILE A 303 5.44 -10.63 25.93
CA ILE A 303 6.46 -10.41 24.90
C ILE A 303 7.06 -11.79 24.62
N GLU A 304 6.37 -12.56 23.78
CA GLU A 304 6.98 -13.74 23.17
C GLU A 304 8.24 -13.27 22.42
N ASN A 305 9.30 -14.07 22.42
CA ASN A 305 10.69 -13.68 22.14
C ASN A 305 10.90 -13.21 20.67
N GLN A 306 10.36 -12.03 20.33
CA GLN A 306 10.32 -11.38 19.01
C GLN A 306 11.47 -10.39 18.82
N THR A 307 12.46 -10.38 19.71
CA THR A 307 13.64 -9.51 19.68
C THR A 307 14.38 -9.54 18.33
N LYS A 308 14.26 -10.66 17.59
CA LYS A 308 14.88 -10.86 16.28
C LYS A 308 14.21 -10.08 15.14
N VAL A 309 12.94 -9.66 15.27
CA VAL A 309 12.18 -8.99 14.20
C VAL A 309 12.11 -7.47 14.41
N LEU A 310 12.35 -7.01 15.64
CA LEU A 310 12.26 -5.60 16.04
C LEU A 310 13.12 -4.65 15.18
N PRO A 311 14.42 -4.95 14.90
CA PRO A 311 15.24 -4.05 14.08
C PRO A 311 14.70 -3.91 12.65
N GLY A 312 14.13 -4.98 12.09
CA GLY A 312 13.55 -4.96 10.75
C GLY A 312 12.30 -4.09 10.66
N ILE A 313 11.44 -4.13 11.68
CA ILE A 313 10.22 -3.30 11.74
C ILE A 313 10.56 -1.82 11.80
N PHE A 314 11.52 -1.43 12.65
CA PHE A 314 11.97 -0.03 12.74
C PHE A 314 12.70 0.42 11.47
N PHE A 315 13.52 -0.45 10.87
CA PHE A 315 14.20 -0.14 9.62
C PHE A 315 13.22 0.07 8.46
N ALA A 316 12.18 -0.77 8.37
CA ALA A 316 11.11 -0.59 7.39
C ALA A 316 10.36 0.73 7.62
N ALA A 317 9.93 1.00 8.86
CA ALA A 317 9.29 2.26 9.22
C ALA A 317 10.19 3.47 8.85
N PHE A 318 11.50 3.38 9.07
CA PHE A 318 12.43 4.45 8.71
C PHE A 318 12.46 4.72 7.20
N LEU A 319 12.57 3.67 6.38
CA LEU A 319 12.58 3.80 4.92
C LEU A 319 11.26 4.38 4.39
N GLU A 320 10.13 3.92 4.95
CA GLU A 320 8.83 4.47 4.62
C GLU A 320 8.71 5.94 5.02
N GLU A 321 9.12 6.33 6.22
CA GLU A 321 9.04 7.73 6.66
C GLU A 321 9.95 8.64 5.83
N ILE A 322 11.09 8.16 5.35
CA ILE A 322 11.90 8.91 4.39
C ILE A 322 11.06 9.25 3.15
N ILE A 323 10.44 8.25 2.55
CA ILE A 323 9.69 8.40 1.30
C ILE A 323 8.46 9.27 1.53
N ILE A 324 7.64 8.93 2.51
CA ILE A 324 6.32 9.52 2.71
C ILE A 324 6.46 10.91 3.34
N ARG A 325 7.23 11.04 4.43
CA ARG A 325 7.30 12.28 5.24
C ARG A 325 8.48 13.15 4.82
N GLY A 326 9.61 12.56 4.44
CA GLY A 326 10.80 13.29 3.98
C GLY A 326 10.71 13.79 2.53
N LEU A 327 10.11 13.01 1.63
CA LEU A 327 10.08 13.31 0.19
C LEU A 327 8.70 13.75 -0.32
N LEU A 328 7.64 12.99 -0.03
CA LEU A 328 6.32 13.24 -0.61
C LEU A 328 5.56 14.38 0.10
N GLN A 329 5.48 14.34 1.43
CA GLN A 329 4.69 15.29 2.24
C GLN A 329 5.05 16.76 2.01
N PRO A 330 6.33 17.19 1.98
CA PRO A 330 6.66 18.61 1.76
C PRO A 330 6.16 19.14 0.41
N ARG A 331 6.10 18.28 -0.61
CA ARG A 331 5.66 18.65 -1.96
C ARG A 331 4.15 18.75 -2.06
N PHE A 332 3.45 17.83 -1.41
CA PHE A 332 1.99 17.87 -1.32
C PHE A 332 1.54 19.09 -0.51
N ILE A 333 2.21 19.41 0.60
CA ILE A 333 1.94 20.61 1.39
C ILE A 333 2.19 21.87 0.56
N ARG A 334 3.30 21.94 -0.19
CA ARG A 334 3.57 23.09 -1.06
C ARG A 334 2.48 23.28 -2.13
N SER A 335 2.01 22.19 -2.73
CA SER A 335 1.10 22.24 -3.88
C SER A 335 -0.37 22.44 -3.49
N TYR A 336 -0.77 21.96 -2.31
CA TYR A 336 -2.18 21.91 -1.90
C TYR A 336 -2.45 22.58 -0.54
N GLY A 337 -1.42 23.09 0.14
CA GLY A 337 -1.52 23.60 1.50
C GLY A 337 -1.41 22.50 2.56
N LEU A 338 -1.27 22.91 3.82
CA LEU A 338 -0.95 22.04 4.94
C LEU A 338 -1.91 20.86 5.11
N LEU A 339 -3.20 21.12 5.37
CA LEU A 339 -4.16 20.07 5.70
C LEU A 339 -4.48 19.17 4.51
N ARG A 340 -4.64 19.75 3.31
CA ARG A 340 -4.91 18.96 2.08
C ARG A 340 -3.70 18.12 1.71
N GLY A 341 -2.49 18.67 1.82
CA GLY A 341 -1.25 17.97 1.52
C GLY A 341 -1.08 16.74 2.41
N ILE A 342 -1.27 16.88 3.72
CA ILE A 342 -1.20 15.77 4.68
C ILE A 342 -2.29 14.72 4.39
N PHE A 343 -3.53 15.16 4.14
CA PHE A 343 -4.62 14.24 3.80
C PHE A 343 -4.29 13.39 2.56
N LEU A 344 -3.83 14.03 1.48
CA LEU A 344 -3.50 13.35 0.23
C LEU A 344 -2.30 12.41 0.37
N VAL A 345 -1.31 12.76 1.21
CA VAL A 345 -0.22 11.85 1.59
C VAL A 345 -0.80 10.59 2.25
N GLY A 346 -1.76 10.75 3.15
CA GLY A 346 -2.41 9.62 3.81
C GLY A 346 -3.16 8.70 2.84
N ILE A 347 -3.85 9.27 1.84
CA ILE A 347 -4.51 8.49 0.78
C ILE A 347 -3.48 7.71 -0.06
N VAL A 348 -2.38 8.36 -0.47
CA VAL A 348 -1.33 7.71 -1.26
C VAL A 348 -0.65 6.59 -0.45
N TRP A 349 -0.35 6.85 0.82
CA TRP A 349 0.28 5.87 1.70
C TRP A 349 -0.65 4.68 1.98
N ALA A 350 -1.95 4.93 2.20
CA ALA A 350 -2.97 3.88 2.30
C ALA A 350 -3.04 3.03 1.03
N ALA A 351 -3.09 3.65 -0.15
CA ALA A 351 -3.16 2.94 -1.41
C ALA A 351 -1.90 2.10 -1.69
N ALA A 352 -0.72 2.56 -1.27
CA ALA A 352 0.53 1.78 -1.38
C ALA A 352 0.50 0.46 -0.60
N HIS A 353 -0.37 0.35 0.42
CA HIS A 353 -0.55 -0.87 1.21
C HIS A 353 -1.56 -1.85 0.61
N PHE A 354 -2.36 -1.44 -0.38
CA PHE A 354 -3.41 -2.29 -0.92
C PHE A 354 -2.89 -3.62 -1.46
N TYR A 355 -1.65 -3.72 -1.93
CA TYR A 355 -1.14 -5.02 -2.37
C TYR A 355 -0.94 -6.03 -1.22
N GLY A 356 -0.56 -5.57 -0.03
CA GLY A 356 -0.27 -6.45 1.12
C GLY A 356 -1.46 -6.71 2.04
N ASP A 357 -2.57 -6.00 1.83
CA ASP A 357 -3.68 -5.91 2.80
C ASP A 357 -4.79 -6.94 2.62
N PHE A 358 -4.84 -7.58 1.46
CA PHE A 358 -5.91 -8.53 1.15
C PHE A 358 -5.41 -9.95 1.30
N PHE A 359 -6.37 -10.85 1.56
CA PHE A 359 -6.08 -12.26 1.71
C PHE A 359 -7.03 -13.10 0.86
N PRO A 360 -6.59 -14.28 0.39
CA PRO A 360 -7.40 -15.15 -0.47
C PRO A 360 -8.75 -15.57 0.13
N HIS A 361 -8.92 -15.51 1.45
CA HIS A 361 -10.13 -15.98 2.15
C HIS A 361 -11.13 -14.85 2.47
N PHE A 362 -10.87 -13.62 2.05
CA PHE A 362 -11.78 -12.50 2.30
C PHE A 362 -13.11 -12.69 1.57
N SER A 363 -14.21 -12.31 2.22
CA SER A 363 -15.52 -12.12 1.57
C SER A 363 -15.58 -10.75 0.87
N HIS A 364 -16.57 -10.52 0.01
CA HIS A 364 -16.76 -9.21 -0.63
C HIS A 364 -16.88 -8.06 0.37
N GLY A 365 -17.64 -8.28 1.46
CA GLY A 365 -17.78 -7.31 2.54
C GLY A 365 -16.46 -7.01 3.24
N ASN A 366 -15.64 -8.05 3.50
CA ASN A 366 -14.34 -7.87 4.15
C ASN A 366 -13.36 -7.10 3.26
N VAL A 367 -13.41 -7.28 1.93
CA VAL A 367 -12.59 -6.49 0.99
C VAL A 367 -12.94 -5.01 1.07
N LEU A 368 -14.23 -4.67 0.96
CA LEU A 368 -14.68 -3.27 1.02
C LEU A 368 -14.36 -2.64 2.38
N LEU A 369 -14.56 -3.39 3.46
CA LEU A 369 -14.26 -2.95 4.82
C LEU A 369 -12.75 -2.71 5.00
N GLN A 370 -11.89 -3.60 4.46
CA GLN A 370 -10.44 -3.44 4.52
C GLN A 370 -9.97 -2.20 3.75
N ILE A 371 -10.52 -1.93 2.55
CA ILE A 371 -10.23 -0.69 1.81
C ILE A 371 -10.58 0.53 2.66
N GLY A 372 -11.79 0.52 3.24
CA GLY A 372 -12.28 1.62 4.08
C GLY A 372 -11.40 1.85 5.30
N TRP A 373 -11.04 0.80 6.04
CA TRP A 373 -10.15 0.90 7.18
C TRP A 373 -8.78 1.39 6.79
N ARG A 374 -8.15 0.81 5.76
CA ARG A 374 -6.81 1.25 5.34
C ARG A 374 -6.76 2.73 4.94
N LEU A 375 -7.80 3.22 4.26
CA LEU A 375 -7.90 4.64 3.91
C LEU A 375 -8.03 5.53 5.16
N LEU A 376 -8.85 5.10 6.14
CA LEU A 376 -9.01 5.83 7.40
C LEU A 376 -7.70 5.83 8.22
N ASP A 377 -7.10 4.66 8.43
CA ASP A 377 -5.83 4.48 9.14
C ASP A 377 -4.75 5.36 8.51
N GLY A 378 -4.59 5.28 7.18
CA GLY A 378 -3.58 6.04 6.45
C GLY A 378 -3.74 7.56 6.59
N VAL A 379 -4.97 8.08 6.54
CA VAL A 379 -5.24 9.50 6.76
C VAL A 379 -4.95 9.90 8.20
N VAL A 380 -5.52 9.21 9.18
CA VAL A 380 -5.40 9.54 10.60
C VAL A 380 -3.93 9.54 11.03
N PHE A 381 -3.20 8.47 10.73
CA PHE A 381 -1.79 8.37 11.06
C PHE A 381 -0.95 9.43 10.34
N SER A 382 -1.29 9.78 9.10
CA SER A 382 -0.53 10.80 8.38
C SER A 382 -0.66 12.18 9.01
N PHE A 383 -1.78 12.51 9.67
CA PHE A 383 -1.87 13.73 10.46
C PHE A 383 -0.91 13.72 11.65
N ILE A 384 -0.81 12.61 12.40
CA ILE A 384 0.05 12.56 13.58
C ILE A 384 1.53 12.49 13.22
N LEU A 385 1.90 11.58 12.31
CA LEU A 385 3.28 11.45 11.82
C LEU A 385 3.72 12.71 11.06
N GLY A 386 2.79 13.32 10.31
CA GLY A 386 3.00 14.59 9.65
C GLY A 386 3.21 15.73 10.64
N TRP A 387 2.42 15.79 11.72
CA TRP A 387 2.60 16.75 12.81
C TRP A 387 3.96 16.59 13.48
N LEU A 388 4.34 15.37 13.87
CA LEU A 388 5.66 15.08 14.47
C LEU A 388 6.79 15.53 13.53
N THR A 389 6.67 15.21 12.25
CA THR A 389 7.68 15.56 11.24
C THR A 389 7.83 17.07 11.10
N LEU A 390 6.72 17.79 10.96
CA LEU A 390 6.76 19.24 10.73
C LEU A 390 7.17 20.00 11.98
N ARG A 391 6.70 19.57 13.17
CA ARG A 391 7.05 20.19 14.45
C ARG A 391 8.54 20.06 14.76
N THR A 392 9.13 18.92 14.44
CA THR A 392 10.55 18.65 14.71
C THR A 392 11.48 18.96 13.55
N ARG A 393 10.94 19.24 12.36
CA ARG A 393 11.67 19.31 11.10
C ARG A 393 12.53 18.07 10.84
N SER A 394 12.08 16.91 11.35
CA SER A 394 12.78 15.64 11.29
C SER A 394 11.80 14.47 11.16
N ILE A 395 12.14 13.47 10.35
CA ILE A 395 11.33 12.24 10.24
C ILE A 395 11.59 11.28 11.40
N LEU A 396 12.67 11.45 12.17
CA LEU A 396 13.09 10.46 13.16
C LEU A 396 12.03 10.20 14.26
N PRO A 397 11.34 11.22 14.81
CA PRO A 397 10.26 10.98 15.76
C PRO A 397 9.07 10.26 15.12
N ALA A 398 8.73 10.60 13.88
CA ALA A 398 7.70 9.90 13.13
C ALA A 398 8.09 8.43 12.88
N THR A 399 9.36 8.15 12.56
CA THR A 399 9.90 6.80 12.41
C THR A 399 9.76 5.99 13.71
N VAL A 400 10.06 6.60 14.85
CA VAL A 400 9.91 5.94 16.15
C VAL A 400 8.45 5.63 16.45
N ALA A 401 7.55 6.61 16.30
CA ALA A 401 6.12 6.41 16.52
C ALA A 401 5.53 5.34 15.58
N HIS A 402 5.86 5.38 14.29
CA HIS A 402 5.43 4.40 13.29
C HIS A 402 6.01 3.01 13.59
N GLY A 403 7.31 2.91 13.89
CA GLY A 403 7.95 1.65 14.25
C GLY A 403 7.32 1.00 15.47
N ILE A 404 7.06 1.77 16.53
CA ILE A 404 6.38 1.28 17.73
C ILE A 404 4.96 0.83 17.41
N GLU A 405 4.20 1.61 16.65
CA GLU A 405 2.85 1.18 16.26
C GLU A 405 2.89 -0.15 15.52
N ASN A 406 3.80 -0.32 14.56
CA ASN A 406 3.95 -1.59 13.86
C ASN A 406 4.31 -2.73 14.83
N VAL A 407 5.11 -2.46 15.86
CA VAL A 407 5.41 -3.43 16.93
C VAL A 407 4.22 -3.71 17.83
N LEU A 408 3.29 -2.79 18.01
CA LEU A 408 2.08 -2.99 18.81
C LEU A 408 0.95 -3.65 18.01
N VAL A 409 0.95 -3.51 16.68
CA VAL A 409 -0.10 -3.98 15.79
C VAL A 409 0.24 -5.29 15.08
N VAL A 410 1.49 -5.47 14.63
CA VAL A 410 1.91 -6.65 13.83
C VAL A 410 2.01 -7.91 14.69
N PRO A 411 2.75 -7.91 15.82
CA PRO A 411 2.58 -8.93 16.82
C PRO A 411 1.23 -8.68 17.49
N THR A 412 0.48 -9.74 17.72
CA THR A 412 -0.89 -9.69 18.24
C THR A 412 -0.90 -9.33 19.73
N PHE A 413 -0.49 -8.12 20.05
CA PHE A 413 -0.47 -7.62 21.41
C PHE A 413 -1.87 -7.17 21.80
N GLY A 414 -2.41 -7.82 22.83
CA GLY A 414 -3.66 -7.45 23.43
C GLY A 414 -4.90 -8.00 22.70
N PRO A 415 -6.06 -7.47 23.05
CA PRO A 415 -7.35 -8.09 22.77
C PRO A 415 -7.87 -7.89 21.36
N ARG A 416 -8.35 -8.97 20.75
CA ARG A 416 -9.03 -8.91 19.45
C ARG A 416 -10.53 -8.78 19.65
N PHE A 417 -11.05 -7.56 19.59
CA PHE A 417 -12.49 -7.33 19.47
C PHE A 417 -12.83 -6.64 18.16
N LEU A 418 -14.07 -6.87 17.70
CA LEU A 418 -14.56 -6.47 16.38
C LEU A 418 -14.36 -4.98 16.08
N MET A 419 -14.34 -4.12 17.11
CA MET A 419 -14.23 -2.67 16.99
C MET A 419 -12.84 -2.11 17.34
N LEU A 420 -11.82 -2.95 17.56
CA LEU A 420 -10.48 -2.48 17.94
C LEU A 420 -9.91 -1.48 16.93
N ALA A 421 -10.01 -1.77 15.64
CA ALA A 421 -9.54 -0.89 14.58
C ALA A 421 -10.26 0.47 14.62
N LEU A 422 -11.59 0.47 14.83
CA LEU A 422 -12.36 1.71 14.96
C LEU A 422 -11.92 2.52 16.19
N VAL A 423 -11.85 1.90 17.37
CA VAL A 423 -11.46 2.58 18.61
C VAL A 423 -10.05 3.18 18.47
N ARG A 424 -9.10 2.41 17.95
CA ARG A 424 -7.74 2.85 17.70
C ARG A 424 -7.71 4.08 16.77
N ASN A 425 -8.43 4.03 15.65
CA ASN A 425 -8.53 5.17 14.73
C ASN A 425 -9.17 6.40 15.36
N LEU A 426 -10.20 6.22 16.18
CA LEU A 426 -10.84 7.33 16.89
C LEU A 426 -9.88 7.99 17.89
N LEU A 427 -9.09 7.20 18.62
CA LEU A 427 -8.11 7.72 19.57
C LEU A 427 -6.97 8.47 18.88
N TRP A 428 -6.40 7.89 17.81
CA TRP A 428 -5.42 8.60 16.99
C TRP A 428 -6.04 9.84 16.32
N GLY A 429 -7.27 9.76 15.82
CA GLY A 429 -7.98 10.90 15.24
C GLY A 429 -8.22 12.03 16.25
N ALA A 430 -8.60 11.68 17.48
CA ALA A 430 -8.74 12.64 18.58
C ALA A 430 -7.39 13.28 18.95
N LEU A 431 -6.32 12.48 19.01
CA LEU A 431 -4.97 13.00 19.23
C LEU A 431 -4.55 13.96 18.11
N ALA A 432 -4.76 13.60 16.84
CA ALA A 432 -4.49 14.46 15.70
C ALA A 432 -5.24 15.80 15.82
N TYR A 433 -6.54 15.74 16.16
CA TYR A 433 -7.35 16.94 16.37
C TYR A 433 -6.80 17.82 17.48
N VAL A 434 -6.46 17.24 18.64
CA VAL A 434 -5.88 17.96 19.80
C VAL A 434 -4.55 18.61 19.42
N LEU A 435 -3.67 17.88 18.73
CA LEU A 435 -2.36 18.39 18.32
C LEU A 435 -2.49 19.59 17.38
N PHE A 436 -3.31 19.50 16.33
CA PHE A 436 -3.50 20.62 15.39
C PHE A 436 -4.29 21.78 16.00
N ARG A 437 -5.13 21.54 17.01
CA ARG A 437 -5.91 22.59 17.67
C ARG A 437 -5.09 23.38 18.68
N TYR A 438 -4.30 22.71 19.51
CA TYR A 438 -3.62 23.32 20.65
C TYR A 438 -2.11 23.49 20.47
N TRP A 439 -1.49 22.71 19.57
CA TRP A 439 -0.08 22.84 19.20
C TRP A 439 0.08 22.92 17.68
N PRO A 440 -0.46 23.96 17.04
CA PRO A 440 -0.45 24.09 15.59
C PRO A 440 0.98 24.10 15.02
N VAL A 441 1.09 23.61 13.79
CA VAL A 441 2.31 23.63 13.00
C VAL A 441 2.23 24.82 12.07
N TRP A 442 3.27 25.66 12.09
CA TRP A 442 3.40 26.82 11.22
C TRP A 442 4.42 26.54 10.11
N LEU A 443 4.08 26.91 8.88
CA LEU A 443 5.00 26.79 7.75
C LEU A 443 5.92 28.02 7.72
N GLU A 444 7.19 27.82 7.37
CA GLU A 444 8.15 28.92 7.20
C GLU A 444 7.61 29.91 6.15
N GLY A 445 7.36 31.16 6.56
CA GLY A 445 6.81 32.21 5.71
C GLY A 445 5.35 32.59 5.99
N GLU A 446 4.64 31.90 6.89
CA GLU A 446 3.33 32.36 7.37
C GLU A 446 3.49 33.48 8.42
N PRO A 447 2.64 34.53 8.40
CA PRO A 447 2.77 35.71 9.27
C PRO A 447 2.69 35.39 10.77
N ASP A 448 2.07 34.28 11.15
CA ASP A 448 1.97 33.84 12.56
C ASP A 448 3.20 33.03 13.03
N ALA A 449 4.07 32.57 12.11
CA ALA A 449 5.27 31.82 12.47
C ALA A 449 6.32 32.68 13.18
N SER A 450 6.42 33.96 12.81
CA SER A 450 7.32 34.93 13.44
C SER A 450 6.83 35.38 14.83
N ALA A 451 5.52 35.42 15.06
CA ALA A 451 4.96 35.78 16.37
C ALA A 451 5.18 34.70 17.44
N ALA A 452 5.09 33.41 17.06
CA ALA A 452 5.33 32.30 17.98
C ALA A 452 6.81 32.20 18.40
N GLU A 453 7.74 32.53 17.51
CA GLU A 453 9.18 32.53 17.78
C GLU A 453 9.56 33.61 18.81
N VAL A 454 8.93 34.79 18.73
CA VAL A 454 9.12 35.92 19.67
C VAL A 454 8.59 35.60 21.07
N THR A 455 7.47 34.88 21.21
CA THR A 455 6.94 34.48 22.53
C THR A 455 7.71 33.34 23.21
N SER A 456 8.60 32.64 22.49
CA SER A 456 9.37 31.51 23.02
C SER A 456 10.76 31.88 23.54
N GLN A 457 11.19 33.14 23.37
CA GLN A 457 12.36 33.65 24.07
C GLN A 457 11.95 33.97 25.51
N PRO A 458 12.58 33.35 26.53
CA PRO A 458 12.40 33.83 27.89
C PRO A 458 12.94 35.26 27.92
N GLY A 459 12.08 36.20 28.29
CA GLY A 459 12.49 37.57 28.58
C GLY A 459 13.66 37.52 29.56
N THR A 460 14.76 38.13 29.17
CA THR A 460 15.95 38.37 29.98
C THR A 460 15.62 39.06 31.30
#